data_AF-A0A510IUD1-F1
#
_entry.id   AF-A0A510IUD1-F1
#
_cell.length_a   1.000
_cell.length_b   1.000
_cell.length_c   1.000
_cell.angle_alpha   90.00
_cell.angle_beta   90.00
_cell.angle_gamma   90.00
#
_symmetry.space_group_name_H-M   'P 1'
#
loop_
_entity.id
_entity.type
_entity.pdbx_description
1 polymer ?
#
loop_
_entity_poly.entity_id
_entity_poly.type
_entity_poly.pdbx_seq_one_letter_code
_entity_poly.pdbx_strand_id
1 'polypeptide(L)'
;MTLFKRLGASLSLALVGLLASTSAAADNCYILVHGHGTEGHIKQRTNSQGQLEQPALDYWSEAFFDKYNSSNFIQQLLMDGGNYGVVGYNSTDEGEMPYWHDGTAGEIARQIIDIRSGKGDGYQHDNQCEADDTFWVISHSQGAAQMMYLAGNAVPGSPYYNRAYNQFDTNTVSESSKVCTGRWFWKKCKTETKTYNVAGLDDRYAVDVDFDKAINGIAAIFTTGGAITGTEFVDRLCNGSWIESVVNDLFIGRECSAVRYLQTNDVYAVRNYVGTNLAAPVYTIGGYAGFPGVATASSILLGGEDDGYINLASQMNCSGSGKRNLWSNLKEYKTFLGIAYGSAIFSCDNNHKGTARSYNLASLYTDHDAQRNGGILSPDYEGIPNGLNCGVGKNSAGRIAACTQ
;
A
#
# COMPACT_ATOMS: atom_id res chain seq x y z
N MET A 1 77.04 -37.74 -36.27
CA MET A 1 76.05 -36.92 -36.99
C MET A 1 74.68 -37.29 -36.44
N THR A 2 74.30 -36.98 -35.21
CA THR A 2 73.97 -35.64 -34.67
C THR A 2 73.10 -34.83 -35.63
N LEU A 3 71.79 -34.70 -35.35
CA LEU A 3 71.14 -33.43 -34.93
C LEU A 3 69.60 -33.52 -34.80
N PHE A 4 69.10 -33.10 -33.63
CA PHE A 4 67.78 -32.53 -33.25
C PHE A 4 66.49 -33.32 -33.49
N LYS A 5 65.70 -33.80 -32.49
CA LYS A 5 65.20 -33.28 -31.18
C LYS A 5 64.24 -32.06 -31.29
N ARG A 6 62.98 -32.31 -30.87
CA ARG A 6 61.92 -31.40 -30.36
C ARG A 6 60.79 -30.97 -31.31
N LEU A 7 59.61 -31.57 -31.07
CA LEU A 7 58.25 -31.00 -31.01
C LEU A 7 57.33 -32.23 -30.94
N GLY A 8 56.51 -32.50 -29.94
CA GLY A 8 55.97 -31.71 -28.84
C GLY A 8 54.65 -32.42 -28.54
N ALA A 9 54.58 -33.09 -27.39
CA ALA A 9 53.39 -33.80 -26.94
C ALA A 9 52.29 -32.79 -26.60
N SER A 10 51.13 -32.88 -27.25
CA SER A 10 49.89 -32.26 -26.79
C SER A 10 48.71 -32.68 -27.67
N LEU A 11 48.19 -33.89 -27.44
CA LEU A 11 46.87 -34.28 -27.95
C LEU A 11 46.16 -35.23 -26.97
N SER A 12 45.97 -34.75 -25.74
CA SER A 12 45.03 -35.33 -24.76
C SER A 12 44.53 -34.21 -23.86
N LEU A 13 43.23 -34.26 -23.53
CA LEU A 13 42.45 -33.31 -22.73
C LEU A 13 41.90 -32.07 -23.45
N ALA A 14 40.80 -32.27 -24.18
CA ALA A 14 39.76 -31.25 -24.32
C ALA A 14 38.39 -31.93 -24.51
N LEU A 15 37.97 -32.72 -23.51
CA LEU A 15 36.59 -33.23 -23.45
C LEU A 15 36.15 -33.53 -22.01
N VAL A 16 36.35 -32.59 -21.09
CA VAL A 16 35.63 -32.53 -19.80
C VAL A 16 35.45 -31.05 -19.49
N GLY A 17 34.22 -30.56 -19.57
CA GLY A 17 33.92 -29.14 -19.38
C GLY A 17 32.58 -28.67 -19.91
N LEU A 18 31.64 -29.55 -20.22
CA LEU A 18 30.21 -29.21 -20.20
C LEU A 18 29.75 -29.41 -18.75
N LEU A 19 30.15 -28.50 -17.88
CA LEU A 19 29.43 -28.26 -16.64
C LEU A 19 28.03 -27.84 -17.07
N ALA A 20 27.05 -28.67 -16.76
CA ALA A 20 25.67 -28.24 -16.70
C ALA A 20 25.62 -27.04 -15.74
N SER A 21 25.55 -25.84 -16.31
CA SER A 21 25.00 -24.68 -15.63
C SER A 21 23.52 -24.99 -15.41
N THR A 22 23.21 -25.73 -14.35
CA THR A 22 21.91 -25.63 -13.72
C THR A 22 21.84 -24.20 -13.22
N SER A 23 21.29 -23.30 -14.03
CA SER A 23 20.77 -22.04 -13.50
C SER A 23 19.80 -22.45 -12.40
N ALA A 24 20.23 -22.35 -11.14
CA ALA A 24 19.31 -22.38 -10.02
C ALA A 24 18.26 -21.32 -10.34
N ALA A 25 16.98 -21.71 -10.35
CA ALA A 25 15.92 -20.73 -10.46
C ALA A 25 16.04 -19.82 -9.23
N ALA A 26 15.98 -18.49 -9.44
CA ALA A 26 15.92 -17.54 -8.34
C ALA A 26 14.72 -17.88 -7.45
N ASP A 27 14.92 -17.92 -6.14
CA ASP A 27 13.82 -18.08 -5.20
C ASP A 27 12.95 -16.81 -5.19
N ASN A 28 11.71 -16.94 -4.76
CA ASN A 28 10.84 -15.77 -4.56
C ASN A 28 11.16 -15.11 -3.23
N CYS A 29 11.43 -13.80 -3.23
CA CYS A 29 11.49 -12.97 -2.03
C CYS A 29 10.28 -12.04 -1.95
N TYR A 30 9.55 -12.11 -0.84
CA TYR A 30 8.40 -11.26 -0.55
C TYR A 30 8.75 -10.14 0.43
N ILE A 31 8.70 -8.90 -0.01
CA ILE A 31 8.96 -7.72 0.82
C ILE A 31 7.64 -7.18 1.38
N LEU A 32 7.49 -7.22 2.70
CA LEU A 32 6.25 -6.91 3.42
C LEU A 32 6.28 -5.47 3.95
N VAL A 33 5.29 -4.64 3.59
CA VAL A 33 5.22 -3.20 3.97
C VAL A 33 3.92 -2.91 4.74
N HIS A 34 4.04 -2.68 6.04
CA HIS A 34 2.89 -2.57 6.96
C HIS A 34 2.05 -1.29 6.79
N GLY A 35 0.86 -1.33 7.40
CA GLY A 35 -0.13 -0.25 7.45
C GLY A 35 0.09 0.75 8.58
N HIS A 36 -0.97 1.42 9.01
CA HIS A 36 -0.98 2.54 9.96
C HIS A 36 -1.26 2.09 11.39
N GLY A 37 -0.42 2.48 12.35
CA GLY A 37 -0.55 2.09 13.76
C GLY A 37 0.58 1.21 14.26
N THR A 38 1.60 1.01 13.44
CA THR A 38 2.74 0.15 13.75
C THR A 38 4.00 0.97 14.00
N GLU A 39 4.65 0.73 15.15
CA GLU A 39 5.98 1.26 15.50
C GLU A 39 7.10 0.50 14.77
N GLY A 40 6.99 0.35 13.45
CA GLY A 40 7.82 -0.57 12.67
C GLY A 40 9.31 -0.23 12.69
N HIS A 41 9.65 1.03 12.92
CA HIS A 41 11.03 1.50 13.11
C HIS A 41 11.75 0.83 14.30
N ILE A 42 11.01 0.27 15.26
CA ILE A 42 11.57 -0.54 16.34
C ILE A 42 11.78 -1.96 15.80
N LYS A 43 13.05 -2.36 15.63
CA LYS A 43 13.37 -3.71 15.12
C LYS A 43 13.09 -4.80 16.15
N GLN A 44 13.39 -4.53 17.40
CA GLN A 44 13.12 -5.44 18.51
C GLN A 44 13.01 -4.66 19.82
N ARG A 45 12.10 -5.11 20.69
CA ARG A 45 12.02 -4.71 22.09
C ARG A 45 11.57 -5.88 22.95
N THR A 46 11.58 -5.68 24.27
CA THR A 46 11.00 -6.64 25.21
C THR A 46 9.70 -6.05 25.74
N ASN A 47 8.60 -6.76 25.55
CA ASN A 47 7.28 -6.30 26.01
C ASN A 47 7.16 -6.40 27.55
N SER A 48 6.05 -5.90 28.09
CA SER A 48 5.79 -5.91 29.55
C SER A 48 5.73 -7.31 30.18
N GLN A 49 5.61 -8.37 29.36
CA GLN A 49 5.56 -9.77 29.73
C GLN A 49 6.93 -10.45 29.60
N GLY A 50 7.98 -9.72 29.22
CA GLY A 50 9.33 -10.25 29.07
C GLY A 50 9.58 -10.99 27.76
N GLN A 51 8.69 -10.87 26.77
CA GLN A 51 8.80 -11.53 25.47
C GLN A 51 9.42 -10.59 24.43
N LEU A 52 10.15 -11.17 23.47
CA LEU A 52 10.65 -10.44 22.30
C LEU A 52 9.46 -9.97 21.46
N GLU A 53 9.47 -8.70 21.10
CA GLU A 53 8.48 -8.06 20.22
C GLU A 53 9.24 -7.41 19.06
N GLN A 54 8.80 -7.70 17.85
CA GLN A 54 9.32 -7.16 16.60
C GLN A 54 8.15 -6.53 15.82
N PRO A 55 7.72 -5.30 16.17
CA PRO A 55 6.41 -4.75 15.78
C PRO A 55 6.03 -4.91 14.31
N ALA A 56 6.93 -4.61 13.38
CA ALA A 56 6.64 -4.75 11.95
C ALA A 56 6.56 -6.21 11.49
N LEU A 57 7.31 -7.13 12.08
CA LEU A 57 7.22 -8.56 11.77
C LEU A 57 5.94 -9.16 12.38
N ASP A 58 5.68 -8.81 13.64
CA ASP A 58 4.52 -9.28 14.41
C ASP A 58 3.21 -8.83 13.75
N TYR A 59 3.22 -7.64 13.13
CA TYR A 59 2.14 -7.15 12.28
C TYR A 59 1.62 -8.16 11.24
N TRP A 60 2.53 -8.91 10.62
CA TRP A 60 2.23 -9.88 9.56
C TRP A 60 2.06 -11.31 10.08
N SER A 61 2.58 -11.60 11.27
CA SER A 61 2.65 -12.95 11.83
C SER A 61 1.59 -13.22 12.90
N GLU A 62 0.98 -12.16 13.47
CA GLU A 62 -0.01 -12.24 14.53
C GLU A 62 -1.42 -11.85 14.06
N ALA A 63 -2.41 -12.58 14.57
CA ALA A 63 -3.82 -12.28 14.34
C ALA A 63 -4.37 -11.40 15.46
N PHE A 64 -4.89 -10.24 15.11
CA PHE A 64 -5.47 -9.30 16.08
C PHE A 64 -6.82 -9.77 16.65
N PHE A 65 -7.59 -10.55 15.87
CA PHE A 65 -8.90 -11.05 16.29
C PHE A 65 -8.87 -12.52 16.69
N ASP A 66 -9.55 -12.85 17.80
CA ASP A 66 -9.72 -14.22 18.28
C ASP A 66 -10.25 -15.18 17.21
N LYS A 67 -11.16 -14.71 16.34
CA LYS A 67 -11.69 -15.51 15.22
C LYS A 67 -10.65 -15.90 14.17
N TYR A 68 -9.50 -15.22 14.15
CA TYR A 68 -8.37 -15.49 13.26
C TYR A 68 -7.15 -15.98 14.04
N ASN A 69 -7.28 -16.23 15.34
CA ASN A 69 -6.21 -16.75 16.17
C ASN A 69 -5.61 -18.01 15.53
N SER A 70 -4.29 -18.11 15.48
CA SER A 70 -3.49 -19.11 14.71
C SER A 70 -3.34 -18.86 13.21
N SER A 71 -3.84 -17.75 12.65
CA SER A 71 -3.59 -17.38 11.26
C SER A 71 -2.34 -16.51 11.15
N ASN A 72 -1.48 -16.81 10.19
CA ASN A 72 -0.20 -16.14 9.97
C ASN A 72 -0.03 -15.89 8.47
N PHE A 73 0.07 -14.62 8.07
CA PHE A 73 0.13 -14.25 6.65
C PHE A 73 1.37 -14.81 5.97
N ILE A 74 2.52 -14.69 6.66
CA ILE A 74 3.82 -15.11 6.16
C ILE A 74 3.83 -16.62 5.91
N GLN A 75 3.34 -17.42 6.85
CA GLN A 75 3.25 -18.88 6.69
C GLN A 75 2.39 -19.29 5.49
N GLN A 76 1.30 -18.56 5.24
CA GLN A 76 0.42 -18.85 4.10
C GLN A 76 1.02 -18.37 2.77
N LEU A 77 1.76 -17.26 2.81
CA LEU A 77 2.46 -16.72 1.64
C LEU A 77 3.62 -17.65 1.22
N LEU A 78 4.31 -18.24 2.19
CA LEU A 78 5.44 -19.15 2.00
C LEU A 78 5.04 -20.63 1.97
N MET A 79 3.76 -20.95 1.72
CA MET A 79 3.27 -22.33 1.79
C MET A 79 4.00 -23.28 0.82
N ASP A 80 4.55 -22.75 -0.28
CA ASP A 80 5.35 -23.50 -1.26
C ASP A 80 6.83 -23.06 -1.27
N GLY A 81 7.28 -22.41 -0.20
CA GLY A 81 8.66 -21.92 -0.03
C GLY A 81 8.87 -20.46 -0.45
N GLY A 82 10.12 -20.01 -0.31
CA GLY A 82 10.56 -18.66 -0.59
C GLY A 82 11.16 -17.94 0.62
N ASN A 83 11.63 -16.73 0.36
CA ASN A 83 12.22 -15.80 1.32
C ASN A 83 11.28 -14.62 1.56
N TYR A 84 11.53 -13.86 2.62
CA TYR A 84 10.83 -12.62 2.87
C TYR A 84 11.70 -11.60 3.58
N GLY A 85 11.32 -10.33 3.43
CA GLY A 85 11.91 -9.22 4.17
C GLY A 85 10.81 -8.30 4.65
N VAL A 86 10.99 -7.69 5.81
CA VAL A 86 10.01 -6.79 6.42
C VAL A 86 10.51 -5.36 6.41
N VAL A 87 9.71 -4.45 5.89
CA VAL A 87 9.96 -3.01 6.00
C VAL A 87 9.26 -2.49 7.25
N GLY A 88 10.00 -1.82 8.11
CA GLY A 88 9.49 -1.22 9.35
C GLY A 88 9.78 0.27 9.43
N TYR A 89 8.75 1.10 9.24
CA TYR A 89 8.80 2.55 9.40
C TYR A 89 7.88 2.98 10.54
N ASN A 90 8.01 4.22 11.03
CA ASN A 90 7.05 4.70 12.02
C ASN A 90 5.75 5.13 11.32
N SER A 91 4.67 4.42 11.60
CA SER A 91 3.34 4.65 11.04
C SER A 91 2.29 4.93 12.12
N THR A 92 2.70 5.24 13.36
CA THR A 92 1.74 5.53 14.44
C THR A 92 1.13 6.91 14.33
N ASP A 93 0.06 7.13 15.10
CA ASP A 93 -0.58 8.44 15.22
C ASP A 93 0.41 9.50 15.71
N GLU A 94 1.31 9.16 16.64
CA GLU A 94 2.33 10.07 17.17
C GLU A 94 3.44 10.38 16.16
N GLY A 95 3.61 9.52 15.15
CA GLY A 95 4.58 9.74 14.08
C GLY A 95 4.16 10.90 13.17
N GLU A 96 2.86 11.08 12.92
CA GLU A 96 2.25 12.12 12.06
C GLU A 96 2.96 12.36 10.71
N MET A 97 3.63 11.33 10.15
CA MET A 97 4.43 11.51 8.94
C MET A 97 3.59 11.24 7.68
N PRO A 98 3.52 12.18 6.73
CA PRO A 98 2.84 11.94 5.46
C PRO A 98 3.54 10.87 4.62
N TYR A 99 2.84 10.30 3.64
CA TYR A 99 3.40 9.27 2.75
C TYR A 99 4.54 9.74 1.84
N TRP A 100 4.76 11.04 1.70
CA TRP A 100 5.89 11.57 0.93
C TRP A 100 7.12 11.84 1.80
N HIS A 101 7.02 11.67 3.12
CA HIS A 101 8.06 12.09 4.06
C HIS A 101 9.34 11.25 3.92
N ASP A 102 10.51 11.84 4.16
CA ASP A 102 11.76 11.06 4.14
C ASP A 102 11.80 9.97 5.22
N GLY A 103 11.20 10.24 6.38
CA GLY A 103 11.04 9.25 7.46
C GLY A 103 10.00 8.15 7.19
N THR A 104 9.26 8.22 6.07
CA THR A 104 8.30 7.20 5.62
C THR A 104 8.74 6.64 4.28
N ALA A 105 8.46 7.34 3.17
CA ALA A 105 8.84 6.92 1.82
C ALA A 105 10.36 6.75 1.66
N GLY A 106 11.14 7.67 2.24
CA GLY A 106 12.60 7.59 2.20
C GLY A 106 13.13 6.35 2.93
N GLU A 107 12.63 6.12 4.14
CA GLU A 107 12.97 4.98 4.97
C GLU A 107 12.55 3.64 4.34
N ILE A 108 11.33 3.56 3.82
CA ILE A 108 10.82 2.39 3.10
C ILE A 108 11.73 2.06 1.92
N ALA A 109 12.09 3.05 1.10
CA ALA A 109 12.94 2.83 -0.07
C ALA A 109 14.34 2.33 0.31
N ARG A 110 14.95 2.90 1.35
CA ARG A 110 16.27 2.46 1.85
C ARG A 110 16.23 1.01 2.34
N GLN A 111 15.18 0.63 3.08
CA GLN A 111 15.01 -0.75 3.54
C GLN A 111 14.77 -1.73 2.39
N ILE A 112 13.97 -1.37 1.39
CA ILE A 112 13.79 -2.20 0.18
C ILE A 112 15.14 -2.41 -0.53
N ILE A 113 15.96 -1.37 -0.67
CA ILE A 113 17.29 -1.48 -1.28
C ILE A 113 18.19 -2.43 -0.47
N ASP A 114 18.18 -2.32 0.86
CA ASP A 114 18.98 -3.18 1.74
C ASP A 114 18.54 -4.65 1.63
N ILE A 115 17.23 -4.93 1.73
CA ILE A 115 16.65 -6.28 1.57
C ILE A 115 17.04 -6.87 0.21
N ARG A 116 16.85 -6.10 -0.86
CA ARG A 116 17.16 -6.55 -2.23
C ARG A 116 18.64 -6.76 -2.51
N SER A 117 19.52 -6.24 -1.65
CA SER A 117 20.96 -6.44 -1.75
C SER A 117 21.47 -7.66 -0.98
N GLY A 118 20.58 -8.41 -0.32
CA GLY A 118 20.96 -9.53 0.56
C GLY A 118 21.48 -9.08 1.93
N LYS A 119 21.36 -7.79 2.28
CA LYS A 119 21.77 -7.28 3.59
C LYS A 119 20.80 -7.67 4.72
N GLY A 120 19.60 -8.11 4.34
CA GLY A 120 18.52 -8.46 5.27
C GLY A 120 17.72 -7.26 5.76
N ASP A 121 16.66 -7.55 6.51
CA ASP A 121 15.69 -6.57 7.01
C ASP A 121 15.93 -6.12 8.47
N GLY A 122 16.89 -6.75 9.15
CA GLY A 122 17.26 -6.49 10.53
C GLY A 122 16.33 -7.11 11.59
N TYR A 123 15.40 -7.98 11.19
CA TYR A 123 14.54 -8.75 12.10
C TYR A 123 15.08 -10.18 12.29
N GLN A 124 14.71 -10.80 13.41
CA GLN A 124 15.06 -12.19 13.72
C GLN A 124 14.05 -13.14 13.08
N HIS A 125 14.44 -13.78 11.96
CA HIS A 125 13.72 -14.87 11.29
C HIS A 125 14.64 -15.66 10.34
N ASP A 126 14.19 -16.83 9.90
CA ASP A 126 15.04 -17.83 9.21
C ASP A 126 15.10 -17.69 7.68
N ASN A 127 14.20 -16.92 7.05
CA ASN A 127 13.99 -16.89 5.60
C ASN A 127 14.32 -15.51 4.99
N GLN A 128 15.55 -15.04 5.18
CA GLN A 128 16.00 -13.75 4.64
C GLN A 128 16.16 -13.79 3.11
N CYS A 129 15.91 -12.65 2.47
CA CYS A 129 16.08 -12.53 1.03
C CYS A 129 17.55 -12.41 0.61
N GLU A 130 17.85 -12.97 -0.55
CA GLU A 130 19.15 -12.93 -1.19
C GLU A 130 19.13 -12.03 -2.44
N ALA A 131 20.30 -11.53 -2.84
CA ALA A 131 20.40 -10.51 -3.89
C ALA A 131 19.94 -10.99 -5.29
N ASP A 132 19.95 -12.30 -5.53
CA ASP A 132 19.55 -12.95 -6.78
C ASP A 132 18.09 -13.44 -6.79
N ASP A 133 17.33 -13.21 -5.71
CA ASP A 133 15.91 -13.55 -5.64
C ASP A 133 15.04 -12.77 -6.64
N THR A 134 13.88 -13.34 -6.97
CA THR A 134 12.79 -12.62 -7.62
C THR A 134 11.98 -11.85 -6.58
N PHE A 135 12.03 -10.53 -6.64
CA PHE A 135 11.41 -9.67 -5.63
C PHE A 135 9.96 -9.33 -5.94
N TRP A 136 9.11 -9.51 -4.93
CA TRP A 136 7.70 -9.14 -4.90
C TRP A 136 7.45 -8.25 -3.69
N VAL A 137 6.59 -7.24 -3.80
CA VAL A 137 6.19 -6.45 -2.63
C VAL A 137 4.76 -6.77 -2.26
N ILE A 138 4.48 -6.92 -0.97
CA ILE A 138 3.12 -6.99 -0.43
C ILE A 138 2.95 -5.83 0.52
N SER A 139 1.94 -5.01 0.28
CA SER A 139 1.63 -3.85 1.09
C SER A 139 0.21 -3.91 1.62
N HIS A 140 0.01 -3.44 2.85
CA HIS A 140 -1.29 -3.39 3.49
C HIS A 140 -1.65 -1.96 3.89
N SER A 141 -2.93 -1.62 3.79
CA SER A 141 -3.49 -0.35 4.24
C SER A 141 -2.72 0.90 3.79
N GLN A 142 -2.21 1.74 4.71
CA GLN A 142 -1.36 2.90 4.40
C GLN A 142 -0.11 2.52 3.60
N GLY A 143 0.47 1.35 3.83
CA GLY A 143 1.60 0.83 3.06
C GLY A 143 1.32 0.76 1.55
N ALA A 144 0.06 0.58 1.13
CA ALA A 144 -0.30 0.62 -0.29
C ALA A 144 -0.18 2.03 -0.89
N ALA A 145 -0.54 3.07 -0.13
CA ALA A 145 -0.34 4.46 -0.54
C ALA A 145 1.16 4.78 -0.67
N GLN A 146 1.97 4.29 0.27
CA GLN A 146 3.43 4.40 0.24
C GLN A 146 4.00 3.76 -1.04
N MET A 147 3.65 2.49 -1.30
CA MET A 147 4.17 1.78 -2.47
C MET A 147 3.73 2.41 -3.79
N MET A 148 2.53 2.98 -3.84
CA MET A 148 2.09 3.73 -5.01
C MET A 148 2.86 5.04 -5.20
N TYR A 149 3.21 5.75 -4.11
CA TYR A 149 4.07 6.93 -4.18
C TYR A 149 5.48 6.58 -4.69
N LEU A 150 6.11 5.54 -4.13
CA LEU A 150 7.44 5.07 -4.55
C LEU A 150 7.40 4.61 -6.01
N ALA A 151 6.47 3.74 -6.39
CA ALA A 151 6.39 3.19 -7.74
C ALA A 151 6.09 4.26 -8.80
N GLY A 152 5.26 5.26 -8.47
CA GLY A 152 4.97 6.38 -9.36
C GLY A 152 6.12 7.38 -9.51
N ASN A 153 7.05 7.40 -8.55
CA ASN A 153 8.19 8.32 -8.52
C ASN A 153 9.56 7.65 -8.71
N ALA A 154 9.56 6.37 -9.04
CA ALA A 154 10.73 5.60 -9.47
C ALA A 154 10.94 5.63 -10.98
N VAL A 155 10.20 6.46 -11.74
CA VAL A 155 10.30 6.52 -13.22
C VAL A 155 10.79 7.90 -13.65
N PRO A 156 11.87 7.98 -14.46
CA PRO A 156 12.37 9.26 -14.97
C PRO A 156 11.28 10.09 -15.65
N GLY A 157 11.19 11.36 -15.26
CA GLY A 157 10.17 12.29 -15.76
C GLY A 157 8.89 12.34 -14.92
N SER A 158 8.77 11.53 -13.86
CA SER A 158 7.71 11.74 -12.87
C SER A 158 7.89 13.08 -12.13
N PRO A 159 6.81 13.71 -11.64
CA PRO A 159 6.87 15.02 -10.98
C PRO A 159 7.85 15.07 -9.79
N TYR A 160 7.99 13.95 -9.07
CA TYR A 160 8.85 13.83 -7.89
C TYR A 160 9.87 12.69 -8.04
N TYR A 161 10.41 12.49 -9.25
CA TYR A 161 11.38 11.43 -9.52
C TYR A 161 12.50 11.39 -8.48
N ASN A 162 12.68 10.24 -7.83
CA ASN A 162 13.67 9.98 -6.78
C ASN A 162 13.67 11.02 -5.64
N ARG A 163 12.49 11.49 -5.23
CA ARG A 163 12.36 12.50 -4.16
C ARG A 163 11.37 12.11 -3.07
N ALA A 164 11.86 12.07 -1.84
CA ALA A 164 11.04 12.24 -0.64
C ALA A 164 11.12 13.72 -0.19
N TYR A 165 10.40 14.08 0.87
CA TYR A 165 10.38 15.45 1.38
C TYR A 165 10.41 15.51 2.91
N ASN A 166 11.09 16.50 3.49
CA ASN A 166 11.01 16.84 4.92
C ASN A 166 9.87 17.82 5.23
N GLN A 167 8.82 17.78 4.42
CA GLN A 167 7.63 18.63 4.50
C GLN A 167 6.50 17.83 5.14
N PHE A 168 5.86 18.36 6.19
CA PHE A 168 4.73 17.70 6.85
C PHE A 168 3.39 18.08 6.23
N ASP A 169 3.24 19.35 5.83
CA ASP A 169 1.99 19.89 5.31
C ASP A 169 2.12 20.28 3.84
N THR A 170 1.07 20.12 3.06
CA THR A 170 1.03 20.63 1.68
C THR A 170 1.08 22.15 1.63
N ASN A 171 1.33 22.71 0.45
CA ASN A 171 1.30 24.16 0.25
C ASN A 171 -0.06 24.78 0.61
N THR A 172 -0.06 26.05 0.99
CA THR A 172 -1.28 26.83 1.27
C THR A 172 -1.40 28.00 0.31
N VAL A 173 -2.63 28.29 -0.12
CA VAL A 173 -2.99 29.49 -0.90
C VAL A 173 -4.05 30.26 -0.14
N SER A 174 -3.91 31.58 -0.07
CA SER A 174 -4.91 32.47 0.49
C SER A 174 -5.69 33.14 -0.62
N GLU A 175 -7.01 32.94 -0.66
CA GLU A 175 -7.90 33.64 -1.57
C GLU A 175 -8.75 34.66 -0.81
N SER A 176 -8.78 35.89 -1.31
CA SER A 176 -9.64 36.95 -0.80
C SER A 176 -10.89 37.08 -1.67
N SER A 177 -12.07 36.87 -1.09
CA SER A 177 -13.35 37.06 -1.77
C SER A 177 -14.16 38.15 -1.07
N LYS A 178 -14.85 38.98 -1.86
CA LYS A 178 -15.75 40.01 -1.33
C LYS A 178 -17.12 39.40 -1.08
N VAL A 179 -17.43 39.12 0.17
CA VAL A 179 -18.71 38.56 0.59
C VAL A 179 -19.65 39.69 0.98
N CYS A 180 -20.74 39.85 0.23
CA CYS A 180 -21.76 40.85 0.50
C CYS A 180 -23.03 40.19 1.04
N THR A 181 -23.44 40.54 2.26
CA THR A 181 -24.67 40.06 2.88
C THR A 181 -25.70 41.18 3.00
N GLY A 182 -26.98 40.85 2.78
CA GLY A 182 -28.11 41.79 2.83
C GLY A 182 -28.95 41.86 1.55
N ARG A 183 -30.18 42.39 1.65
CA ARG A 183 -31.05 42.66 0.48
C ARG A 183 -30.47 43.81 -0.35
N TRP A 184 -30.81 43.86 -1.64
CA TRP A 184 -30.20 44.75 -2.67
C TRP A 184 -29.92 46.20 -2.22
N PHE A 185 -30.80 46.79 -1.40
CA PHE A 185 -30.69 48.17 -0.92
C PHE A 185 -29.86 48.38 0.37
N TRP A 186 -29.44 47.30 1.05
CA TRP A 186 -28.70 47.34 2.32
C TRP A 186 -27.55 46.30 2.37
N LYS A 187 -26.86 46.07 1.25
CA LYS A 187 -25.73 45.13 1.20
C LYS A 187 -24.53 45.68 1.98
N LYS A 188 -24.10 44.96 3.02
CA LYS A 188 -22.79 45.16 3.64
C LYS A 188 -21.82 44.15 3.06
N CYS A 189 -20.70 44.64 2.54
CA CYS A 189 -19.66 43.79 1.99
C CYS A 189 -18.45 43.78 2.93
N LYS A 190 -17.92 42.59 3.19
CA LYS A 190 -16.61 42.39 3.81
C LYS A 190 -15.74 41.56 2.88
N THR A 191 -14.44 41.83 2.88
CA THR A 191 -13.48 40.93 2.26
C THR A 191 -13.21 39.81 3.27
N GLU A 192 -13.48 38.57 2.87
CA GLU A 192 -13.08 37.39 3.61
C GLU A 192 -11.86 36.79 2.93
N THR A 193 -10.78 36.59 3.68
CA THR A 193 -9.63 35.80 3.23
C THR A 193 -9.78 34.39 3.79
N LYS A 194 -9.71 33.41 2.91
CA LYS A 194 -9.71 31.99 3.28
C LYS A 194 -8.40 31.38 2.80
N THR A 195 -7.75 30.64 3.69
CA THR A 195 -6.55 29.86 3.38
C THR A 195 -6.96 28.43 3.10
N TYR A 196 -6.49 27.89 1.98
CA TYR A 196 -6.76 26.54 1.54
C TYR A 196 -5.46 25.80 1.33
N ASN A 197 -5.42 24.53 1.72
CA ASN A 197 -4.36 23.62 1.30
C ASN A 197 -4.51 23.37 -0.20
N VAL A 198 -3.39 23.33 -0.92
CA VAL A 198 -3.33 22.98 -2.33
C VAL A 198 -2.31 21.87 -2.53
N ALA A 199 -2.61 20.94 -3.44
CA ALA A 199 -1.71 19.85 -3.76
C ALA A 199 -0.37 20.42 -4.26
N GLY A 200 0.72 19.97 -3.67
CA GLY A 200 2.07 20.38 -4.08
C GLY A 200 3.09 20.23 -2.96
N LEU A 201 4.26 19.71 -3.33
CA LEU A 201 5.43 19.58 -2.49
C LEU A 201 6.47 20.62 -2.95
N ASP A 202 7.16 21.23 -2.00
CA ASP A 202 8.12 22.29 -2.24
C ASP A 202 9.54 21.72 -2.25
N ASP A 203 10.24 21.87 -3.37
CA ASP A 203 11.59 21.34 -3.58
C ASP A 203 12.64 21.90 -2.63
N ARG A 204 12.35 22.98 -1.88
CA ARG A 204 13.19 23.41 -0.76
C ARG A 204 13.29 22.38 0.36
N TYR A 205 12.33 21.46 0.46
CA TYR A 205 12.31 20.36 1.43
C TYR A 205 12.60 19.00 0.80
N ALA A 206 12.94 18.94 -0.49
CA ALA A 206 13.21 17.68 -1.17
C ALA A 206 14.45 16.98 -0.60
N VAL A 207 14.37 15.66 -0.52
CA VAL A 207 15.45 14.75 -0.15
C VAL A 207 15.62 13.75 -1.28
N ASP A 208 16.85 13.64 -1.80
CA ASP A 208 17.16 12.65 -2.82
C ASP A 208 17.10 11.24 -2.22
N VAL A 209 16.21 10.42 -2.77
CA VAL A 209 16.02 9.02 -2.39
C VAL A 209 15.92 8.18 -3.65
N ASP A 210 16.69 7.09 -3.71
CA ASP A 210 16.79 6.24 -4.89
C ASP A 210 15.59 5.28 -5.03
N PHE A 211 14.39 5.83 -5.28
CA PHE A 211 13.17 5.06 -5.54
C PHE A 211 13.32 4.17 -6.79
N ASP A 212 14.04 4.65 -7.79
CA ASP A 212 14.42 3.90 -9.00
C ASP A 212 15.12 2.59 -8.61
N LYS A 213 16.17 2.65 -7.80
CA LYS A 213 16.86 1.44 -7.30
C LYS A 213 15.98 0.59 -6.39
N ALA A 214 15.14 1.21 -5.56
CA ALA A 214 14.23 0.48 -4.67
C ALA A 214 13.21 -0.35 -5.48
N ILE A 215 12.59 0.23 -6.51
CA ILE A 215 11.42 -0.35 -7.19
C ILE A 215 11.76 -1.05 -8.52
N ASN A 216 12.73 -0.58 -9.30
CA ASN A 216 13.04 -1.22 -10.57
C ASN A 216 13.55 -2.65 -10.37
N GLY A 217 13.01 -3.58 -11.16
CA GLY A 217 13.31 -5.01 -11.04
C GLY A 217 12.43 -5.75 -10.03
N ILE A 218 11.51 -5.08 -9.34
CA ILE A 218 10.43 -5.76 -8.62
C ILE A 218 9.45 -6.33 -9.65
N ALA A 219 9.13 -7.61 -9.52
CA ALA A 219 8.26 -8.33 -10.45
C ALA A 219 6.82 -7.81 -10.39
N ALA A 220 6.29 -7.62 -9.17
CA ALA A 220 5.03 -6.94 -8.92
C ALA A 220 4.90 -6.43 -7.48
N ILE A 221 4.01 -5.45 -7.29
CA ILE A 221 3.55 -4.98 -5.99
C ILE A 221 2.10 -5.44 -5.83
N PHE A 222 1.79 -6.18 -4.77
CA PHE A 222 0.45 -6.53 -4.35
C PHE A 222 0.01 -5.59 -3.23
N THR A 223 -1.20 -5.03 -3.34
CA THR A 223 -1.82 -4.23 -2.29
C THR A 223 -3.02 -4.98 -1.75
N THR A 224 -3.10 -5.17 -0.45
CA THR A 224 -4.25 -5.78 0.24
C THR A 224 -4.89 -4.72 1.15
N GLY A 225 -6.19 -4.50 1.04
CA GLY A 225 -6.90 -3.53 1.86
C GLY A 225 -6.32 -2.11 1.77
N GLY A 226 -5.74 -1.73 0.63
CA GLY A 226 -4.92 -0.53 0.53
C GLY A 226 -5.70 0.80 0.52
N ALA A 227 -5.23 1.80 1.25
CA ALA A 227 -5.77 3.17 1.20
C ALA A 227 -5.17 3.99 0.04
N ILE A 228 -5.09 3.41 -1.17
CA ILE A 228 -4.31 3.94 -2.31
C ILE A 228 -4.70 5.39 -2.68
N THR A 229 -5.99 5.70 -2.68
CA THR A 229 -6.51 7.07 -2.92
C THR A 229 -7.16 7.68 -1.67
N GLY A 230 -6.76 7.24 -0.47
CA GLY A 230 -7.32 7.67 0.81
C GLY A 230 -8.60 6.93 1.25
N THR A 231 -9.22 7.37 2.33
CA THR A 231 -10.42 6.79 2.96
C THR A 231 -11.46 7.87 3.29
N GLU A 232 -12.75 7.56 3.10
CA GLU A 232 -13.84 8.46 3.49
C GLU A 232 -13.94 8.65 5.00
N PHE A 233 -13.45 7.70 5.79
CA PHE A 233 -13.44 7.84 7.24
C PHE A 233 -12.63 9.04 7.67
N VAL A 234 -11.43 9.18 7.12
CA VAL A 234 -10.55 10.31 7.45
C VAL A 234 -11.15 11.61 6.90
N ASP A 235 -11.83 11.59 5.77
CA ASP A 235 -12.58 12.77 5.30
C ASP A 235 -13.64 13.21 6.31
N ARG A 236 -14.36 12.27 6.94
CA ARG A 236 -15.35 12.56 7.99
C ARG A 236 -14.71 12.97 9.31
N LEU A 237 -13.60 12.36 9.68
CA LEU A 237 -12.85 12.73 10.88
C LEU A 237 -12.33 14.18 10.77
N CYS A 238 -11.78 14.54 9.60
CA CYS A 238 -11.16 15.84 9.37
C CYS A 238 -12.13 16.96 8.95
N ASN A 239 -13.22 16.63 8.26
CA ASN A 239 -14.14 17.62 7.69
C ASN A 239 -15.59 17.45 8.19
N GLY A 240 -15.82 16.53 9.13
CA GLY A 240 -17.12 16.21 9.67
C GLY A 240 -17.70 17.29 10.58
N SER A 241 -18.99 17.15 10.85
CA SER A 241 -19.72 17.99 11.79
C SER A 241 -19.43 17.59 13.24
N TRP A 242 -19.91 18.40 14.19
CA TRP A 242 -19.79 18.11 15.63
C TRP A 242 -20.41 16.75 16.05
N ILE A 243 -21.33 16.18 15.26
CA ILE A 243 -21.92 14.85 15.52
C ILE A 243 -20.88 13.75 15.27
N GLU A 244 -20.02 13.91 14.27
CA GLU A 244 -18.94 12.97 13.95
C GLU A 244 -17.78 13.10 14.95
N SER A 245 -17.55 14.30 15.49
CA SER A 245 -16.64 14.53 16.63
C SER A 245 -17.06 13.73 17.87
N VAL A 246 -18.36 13.63 18.17
CA VAL A 246 -18.86 12.84 19.31
C VAL A 246 -18.69 11.33 19.09
N VAL A 247 -18.83 10.85 17.85
CA VAL A 247 -18.55 9.44 17.52
C VAL A 247 -17.05 9.15 17.62
N ASN A 248 -16.22 10.09 17.20
CA ASN A 248 -14.78 9.99 17.34
C ASN A 248 -14.34 9.97 18.81
N ASP A 249 -14.82 10.93 19.62
CA ASP A 249 -14.48 11.04 21.04
C ASP A 249 -15.00 9.87 21.88
N LEU A 250 -16.13 9.25 21.49
CA LEU A 250 -16.73 8.14 22.22
C LEU A 250 -16.19 6.75 21.82
N PHE A 251 -15.67 6.59 20.61
CA PHE A 251 -15.39 5.26 20.07
C PHE A 251 -14.01 5.09 19.40
N ILE A 252 -13.36 6.16 18.92
CA ILE A 252 -12.16 6.07 18.07
C ILE A 252 -10.93 6.72 18.74
N GLY A 253 -11.12 7.88 19.37
CA GLY A 253 -10.08 8.60 20.09
C GLY A 253 -8.93 9.17 19.25
N ARG A 254 -9.11 9.34 17.92
CA ARG A 254 -8.03 9.82 17.03
C ARG A 254 -8.18 11.28 16.66
N GLU A 255 -7.06 11.99 16.53
CA GLU A 255 -7.05 13.36 16.02
C GLU A 255 -6.87 13.39 14.51
N CYS A 256 -7.51 14.36 13.82
CA CYS A 256 -7.34 14.51 12.38
C CYS A 256 -5.86 14.73 11.98
N SER A 257 -5.04 15.39 12.82
CA SER A 257 -3.62 15.63 12.54
C SER A 257 -2.85 14.34 12.26
N ALA A 258 -3.17 13.26 12.97
CA ALA A 258 -2.51 11.97 12.90
C ALA A 258 -2.76 11.23 11.58
N VAL A 259 -3.97 11.34 11.03
CA VAL A 259 -4.41 10.52 9.88
C VAL A 259 -4.78 11.33 8.64
N ARG A 260 -4.69 12.67 8.68
CA ARG A 260 -5.11 13.58 7.58
C ARG A 260 -4.53 13.24 6.21
N TYR A 261 -3.37 12.58 6.14
CA TYR A 261 -2.72 12.21 4.88
C TYR A 261 -3.37 11.02 4.18
N LEU A 262 -4.31 10.36 4.85
CA LEU A 262 -5.18 9.32 4.30
C LEU A 262 -6.52 9.88 3.80
N GLN A 263 -6.73 11.19 3.74
CA GLN A 263 -7.94 11.77 3.14
C GLN A 263 -8.02 11.49 1.64
N THR A 264 -9.24 11.40 1.10
CA THR A 264 -9.45 11.24 -0.35
C THR A 264 -9.34 12.55 -1.13
N ASN A 265 -9.21 13.67 -0.41
CA ASN A 265 -8.98 15.00 -0.97
C ASN A 265 -7.67 15.03 -1.75
N ASP A 266 -7.69 15.57 -2.97
CA ASP A 266 -6.55 15.65 -3.90
C ASP A 266 -5.27 16.25 -3.31
N VAL A 267 -5.36 17.09 -2.27
CA VAL A 267 -4.18 17.63 -1.60
C VAL A 267 -3.42 16.59 -0.78
N TYR A 268 -4.10 15.53 -0.32
CA TYR A 268 -3.53 14.45 0.48
C TYR A 268 -3.57 13.10 -0.23
N ALA A 269 -4.49 12.87 -1.16
CA ALA A 269 -4.49 11.66 -1.94
C ALA A 269 -3.22 11.59 -2.79
N VAL A 270 -2.66 10.39 -2.94
CA VAL A 270 -1.46 10.14 -3.73
C VAL A 270 -1.76 10.27 -5.24
N ARG A 271 -2.37 11.34 -5.73
CA ARG A 271 -2.82 11.43 -7.13
C ARG A 271 -1.72 11.72 -8.13
N ASN A 272 -0.52 12.01 -7.64
CA ASN A 272 0.66 12.32 -8.46
C ASN A 272 1.13 11.12 -9.32
N TYR A 273 0.59 9.92 -9.09
CA TYR A 273 0.78 8.74 -9.95
C TYR A 273 -0.33 8.55 -11.00
N VAL A 274 -1.47 9.24 -10.90
CA VAL A 274 -2.63 8.98 -11.77
C VAL A 274 -2.27 9.40 -13.20
N GLY A 275 -2.18 8.43 -14.11
CA GLY A 275 -1.68 8.61 -15.48
C GLY A 275 -0.16 8.48 -15.68
N THR A 276 0.62 8.15 -14.63
CA THR A 276 2.07 7.89 -14.77
C THR A 276 2.36 6.41 -15.04
N ASN A 277 3.49 6.14 -15.69
CA ASN A 277 4.05 4.79 -15.75
C ASN A 277 4.62 4.47 -14.37
N LEU A 278 4.06 3.47 -13.70
CA LEU A 278 4.66 2.93 -12.46
C LEU A 278 5.93 2.15 -12.81
N ALA A 279 6.95 2.15 -11.95
CA ALA A 279 8.19 1.38 -12.15
C ALA A 279 7.96 -0.14 -12.07
N ALA A 280 7.04 -0.58 -11.20
CA ALA A 280 6.58 -1.96 -11.08
C ALA A 280 5.05 -2.05 -11.33
N PRO A 281 4.53 -3.19 -11.82
CA PRO A 281 3.09 -3.38 -11.93
C PRO A 281 2.47 -3.54 -10.54
N VAL A 282 1.29 -2.94 -10.32
CA VAL A 282 0.57 -2.99 -9.05
C VAL A 282 -0.71 -3.80 -9.20
N TYR A 283 -0.90 -4.82 -8.36
CA TYR A 283 -2.09 -5.65 -8.31
C TYR A 283 -2.87 -5.38 -7.03
N THR A 284 -4.13 -4.97 -7.17
CA THR A 284 -4.99 -4.63 -6.05
C THR A 284 -5.90 -5.79 -5.66
N ILE A 285 -5.92 -6.11 -4.37
CA ILE A 285 -6.84 -7.03 -3.71
C ILE A 285 -7.63 -6.21 -2.70
N GLY A 286 -8.95 -6.28 -2.76
CA GLY A 286 -9.82 -5.50 -1.88
C GLY A 286 -11.25 -6.00 -1.91
N GLY A 287 -12.10 -5.49 -1.02
CA GLY A 287 -13.47 -5.97 -0.84
C GLY A 287 -13.79 -6.11 0.63
N TYR A 288 -14.82 -5.42 1.09
CA TYR A 288 -15.20 -5.44 2.50
C TYR A 288 -16.55 -6.13 2.67
N ALA A 289 -16.63 -7.04 3.64
CA ALA A 289 -17.87 -7.70 4.01
C ALA A 289 -18.77 -6.84 4.91
N GLY A 290 -19.35 -5.76 4.36
CA GLY A 290 -20.65 -5.21 4.80
C GLY A 290 -20.69 -3.77 5.39
N PHE A 291 -21.78 -3.03 5.07
CA PHE A 291 -22.55 -2.16 6.00
C PHE A 291 -23.88 -1.60 5.43
N PRO A 292 -25.12 -1.76 6.02
CA PRO A 292 -25.39 -1.35 7.39
C PRO A 292 -26.19 -2.25 8.34
N GLY A 293 -25.77 -2.28 9.62
CA GLY A 293 -26.44 -2.84 10.80
C GLY A 293 -25.68 -2.57 12.12
N VAL A 294 -26.22 -2.90 13.30
CA VAL A 294 -25.65 -2.60 14.66
C VAL A 294 -24.21 -3.12 14.90
N ALA A 295 -23.67 -3.92 13.97
CA ALA A 295 -22.29 -4.43 13.95
C ALA A 295 -21.21 -3.40 13.50
N THR A 296 -21.55 -2.16 13.12
CA THR A 296 -20.54 -1.08 12.91
C THR A 296 -19.89 -0.66 14.19
N ALA A 297 -20.64 -0.69 15.30
CA ALA A 297 -20.06 -0.37 16.59
C ALA A 297 -18.92 -1.36 16.88
N SER A 298 -19.06 -2.64 16.52
CA SER A 298 -17.99 -3.61 16.75
C SER A 298 -16.73 -3.36 15.91
N SER A 299 -16.78 -3.02 14.62
CA SER A 299 -15.53 -2.74 13.87
C SER A 299 -14.80 -1.47 14.34
N ILE A 300 -15.54 -0.52 14.91
CA ILE A 300 -15.00 0.72 15.51
C ILE A 300 -14.57 0.51 16.98
N LEU A 301 -15.07 -0.53 17.64
CA LEU A 301 -14.72 -0.92 19.03
C LEU A 301 -13.57 -1.94 19.10
N LEU A 302 -13.03 -2.33 17.95
CA LEU A 302 -11.99 -3.35 17.83
C LEU A 302 -10.65 -2.64 17.69
N GLY A 303 -10.03 -2.31 18.82
CA GLY A 303 -8.82 -1.49 18.90
C GLY A 303 -7.58 -2.16 18.33
N GLY A 304 -7.44 -2.18 17.01
CA GLY A 304 -6.25 -2.59 16.26
C GLY A 304 -6.39 -2.07 14.84
N GLU A 305 -5.54 -1.11 14.46
CA GLU A 305 -5.52 -0.40 13.16
C GLU A 305 -6.91 -0.02 12.58
N ASP A 306 -7.47 1.04 13.15
CA ASP A 306 -8.73 1.68 12.74
C ASP A 306 -8.56 2.51 11.45
N ASP A 307 -8.08 1.90 10.37
CA ASP A 307 -8.15 2.47 9.01
C ASP A 307 -9.60 2.44 8.48
N GLY A 308 -10.54 2.79 9.36
CA GLY A 308 -11.97 2.69 9.17
C GLY A 308 -12.39 3.09 7.76
N TYR A 309 -13.36 2.36 7.22
CA TYR A 309 -14.05 2.77 6.00
C TYR A 309 -13.16 3.03 4.77
N ILE A 310 -12.16 2.19 4.47
CA ILE A 310 -11.50 2.26 3.16
C ILE A 310 -12.49 1.85 2.07
N ASN A 311 -12.90 2.83 1.28
CA ASN A 311 -13.77 2.64 0.13
C ASN A 311 -13.18 1.66 -0.89
N LEU A 312 -14.05 0.80 -1.45
CA LEU A 312 -13.65 -0.20 -2.46
C LEU A 312 -12.96 0.46 -3.67
N ALA A 313 -13.36 1.67 -4.05
CA ALA A 313 -12.70 2.39 -5.14
C ALA A 313 -11.27 2.82 -4.82
N SER A 314 -10.98 3.12 -3.55
CA SER A 314 -9.63 3.41 -3.11
C SER A 314 -8.77 2.16 -3.13
N GLN A 315 -9.26 1.06 -2.52
CA GLN A 315 -8.56 -0.23 -2.54
C GLN A 315 -8.22 -0.70 -3.96
N MET A 316 -9.10 -0.40 -4.91
CA MET A 316 -8.96 -0.83 -6.30
C MET A 316 -8.31 0.24 -7.20
N ASN A 317 -7.75 1.33 -6.67
CA ASN A 317 -7.11 2.38 -7.48
C ASN A 317 -7.98 2.88 -8.66
N CYS A 318 -9.25 3.18 -8.40
CA CYS A 318 -10.15 3.65 -9.44
C CYS A 318 -9.84 5.10 -9.85
N SER A 319 -9.87 5.38 -11.15
CA SER A 319 -9.67 6.75 -11.64
C SER A 319 -10.79 7.67 -11.12
N GLY A 320 -10.42 8.90 -10.72
CA GLY A 320 -11.36 9.90 -10.23
C GLY A 320 -11.53 9.88 -8.71
N SER A 321 -12.76 10.06 -8.23
CA SER A 321 -13.03 10.14 -6.79
C SER A 321 -12.89 8.78 -6.10
N GLY A 322 -12.05 8.71 -5.07
CA GLY A 322 -11.92 7.55 -4.16
C GLY A 322 -13.17 7.30 -3.29
N LYS A 323 -14.15 8.22 -3.30
CA LYS A 323 -15.36 8.22 -2.44
C LYS A 323 -16.49 7.30 -2.92
N ARG A 324 -16.19 6.07 -3.35
CA ARG A 324 -17.25 5.14 -3.83
C ARG A 324 -17.64 4.14 -2.76
N ASN A 325 -18.94 4.01 -2.53
CA ASN A 325 -19.50 3.09 -1.54
C ASN A 325 -19.12 1.62 -1.85
N LEU A 326 -18.86 0.85 -0.79
CA LEU A 326 -18.62 -0.59 -0.77
C LEU A 326 -19.69 -1.44 -1.47
N TRP A 327 -20.93 -0.95 -1.58
CA TRP A 327 -22.05 -1.66 -2.25
C TRP A 327 -21.97 -1.71 -3.78
N SER A 328 -21.06 -0.96 -4.36
CA SER A 328 -20.86 -0.88 -5.79
C SER A 328 -19.85 -1.94 -6.21
N ASN A 329 -20.24 -2.93 -7.03
CA ASN A 329 -19.30 -3.86 -7.71
C ASN A 329 -18.43 -3.10 -8.73
N LEU A 330 -17.68 -2.10 -8.26
CA LEU A 330 -16.90 -1.15 -9.02
C LEU A 330 -17.70 -0.31 -10.03
N LYS A 331 -19.03 -0.27 -9.93
CA LYS A 331 -19.94 0.44 -10.84
C LYS A 331 -20.82 1.47 -10.14
N GLU A 332 -20.77 2.71 -10.59
CA GLU A 332 -21.66 3.76 -10.09
C GLU A 332 -22.93 3.87 -10.94
N TYR A 333 -24.07 4.02 -10.26
CA TYR A 333 -25.37 4.15 -10.88
C TYR A 333 -26.07 5.41 -10.38
N LYS A 334 -27.01 5.92 -11.17
CA LYS A 334 -27.98 6.89 -10.66
C LYS A 334 -28.91 6.18 -9.68
N THR A 335 -29.24 6.84 -8.58
CA THR A 335 -30.19 6.33 -7.60
C THR A 335 -31.46 7.18 -7.58
N PHE A 336 -32.61 6.53 -7.43
CA PHE A 336 -33.89 7.18 -7.17
C PHE A 336 -34.50 6.50 -5.94
N LEU A 337 -34.72 7.25 -4.86
CA LEU A 337 -35.15 6.71 -3.56
C LEU A 337 -34.25 5.57 -3.05
N GLY A 338 -32.93 5.66 -3.29
CA GLY A 338 -31.96 4.64 -2.91
C GLY A 338 -31.90 3.43 -3.86
N ILE A 339 -32.79 3.35 -4.86
CA ILE A 339 -32.78 2.26 -5.85
C ILE A 339 -31.91 2.66 -7.03
N ALA A 340 -30.88 1.87 -7.32
CA ALA A 340 -30.03 2.03 -8.49
C ALA A 340 -30.84 1.75 -9.78
N TYR A 341 -30.71 2.60 -10.78
CA TYR A 341 -31.37 2.41 -12.09
C TYR A 341 -30.49 2.87 -13.25
N GLY A 342 -30.73 2.27 -14.43
CA GLY A 342 -30.00 2.54 -15.67
C GLY A 342 -28.67 1.78 -15.78
N SER A 343 -27.92 2.07 -16.85
CA SER A 343 -26.55 1.58 -17.02
C SER A 343 -25.60 2.30 -16.07
N ALA A 344 -24.49 1.64 -15.72
CA ALA A 344 -23.45 2.26 -14.91
C ALA A 344 -22.94 3.53 -15.61
N ILE A 345 -22.89 4.64 -14.88
CA ILE A 345 -22.31 5.90 -15.38
C ILE A 345 -20.79 5.90 -15.30
N PHE A 346 -20.22 5.00 -14.50
CA PHE A 346 -18.79 4.75 -14.40
C PHE A 346 -18.57 3.30 -13.95
N SER A 347 -17.56 2.65 -14.51
CA SER A 347 -17.13 1.30 -14.14
C SER A 347 -15.63 1.29 -13.92
N CYS A 348 -15.15 1.01 -12.72
CA CYS A 348 -13.74 0.83 -12.41
C CYS A 348 -13.21 -0.53 -12.91
N ASP A 349 -13.26 -0.70 -14.23
CA ASP A 349 -12.53 -1.75 -14.93
C ASP A 349 -11.07 -1.33 -15.15
N ASN A 350 -10.27 -2.18 -15.81
CA ASN A 350 -8.87 -1.87 -16.10
C ASN A 350 -8.67 -0.59 -16.94
N ASN A 351 -9.67 -0.17 -17.73
CA ASN A 351 -9.60 1.07 -18.52
C ASN A 351 -9.90 2.32 -17.69
N HIS A 352 -10.44 2.16 -16.49
CA HIS A 352 -10.81 3.24 -15.57
C HIS A 352 -10.04 3.16 -14.26
N LYS A 353 -8.80 2.67 -14.33
CA LYS A 353 -7.81 2.70 -13.26
C LYS A 353 -7.09 4.03 -13.20
N GLY A 354 -6.60 4.38 -12.01
CA GLY A 354 -5.77 5.55 -11.80
C GLY A 354 -4.49 5.50 -12.64
N THR A 355 -3.92 4.32 -12.91
CA THR A 355 -2.67 4.18 -13.66
C THR A 355 -2.69 3.01 -14.64
N ALA A 356 -1.95 3.13 -15.74
CA ALA A 356 -1.89 2.13 -16.81
C ALA A 356 -1.21 0.81 -16.39
N ARG A 357 -0.49 0.78 -15.26
CA ARG A 357 0.17 -0.43 -14.72
C ARG A 357 -0.46 -0.90 -13.41
N SER A 358 -1.71 -0.53 -13.15
CA SER A 358 -2.48 -1.07 -12.03
C SER A 358 -3.58 -2.01 -12.51
N TYR A 359 -3.72 -3.14 -11.82
CA TYR A 359 -4.59 -4.23 -12.21
C TYR A 359 -5.37 -4.74 -11.01
N ASN A 360 -6.58 -5.22 -11.26
CA ASN A 360 -7.36 -5.92 -10.25
C ASN A 360 -6.98 -7.40 -10.19
N LEU A 361 -6.79 -7.95 -8.99
CA LEU A 361 -6.60 -9.38 -8.82
C LEU A 361 -7.95 -10.09 -8.61
N ALA A 362 -8.64 -9.74 -7.53
CA ALA A 362 -9.92 -10.30 -7.14
C ALA A 362 -10.59 -9.35 -6.12
N SER A 363 -11.93 -9.38 -6.06
CA SER A 363 -12.64 -8.83 -4.91
C SER A 363 -12.80 -9.91 -3.85
N LEU A 364 -12.22 -9.75 -2.66
CA LEU A 364 -12.41 -10.68 -1.54
C LEU A 364 -13.45 -10.13 -0.58
N TYR A 365 -14.51 -10.88 -0.28
CA TYR A 365 -15.53 -10.41 0.66
C TYR A 365 -15.14 -10.77 2.11
N THR A 366 -14.19 -10.03 2.69
CA THR A 366 -13.73 -10.22 4.08
C THR A 366 -13.59 -8.88 4.81
N ASP A 367 -13.40 -8.88 6.14
CA ASP A 367 -12.94 -7.65 6.81
C ASP A 367 -11.48 -7.31 6.47
N HIS A 368 -11.09 -6.06 6.72
CA HIS A 368 -9.80 -5.48 6.31
C HIS A 368 -8.61 -6.23 6.95
N ASP A 369 -8.64 -6.41 8.28
CA ASP A 369 -7.66 -7.22 8.99
C ASP A 369 -7.66 -8.68 8.56
N ALA A 370 -8.79 -9.27 8.18
CA ALA A 370 -8.81 -10.63 7.64
C ALA A 370 -8.03 -10.76 6.33
N GLN A 371 -7.90 -9.68 5.54
CA GLN A 371 -7.08 -9.71 4.33
C GLN A 371 -5.58 -9.77 4.69
N ARG A 372 -5.16 -9.13 5.80
CA ARG A 372 -3.78 -9.22 6.33
C ARG A 372 -3.55 -10.48 7.17
N ASN A 373 -4.45 -10.89 8.04
CA ASN A 373 -4.22 -12.00 8.98
C ASN A 373 -4.37 -13.38 8.32
N GLY A 374 -4.30 -13.47 6.99
CA GLY A 374 -4.55 -14.72 6.27
C GLY A 374 -5.95 -15.29 6.52
N GLY A 375 -6.93 -14.44 6.85
CA GLY A 375 -8.18 -14.69 7.56
C GLY A 375 -9.02 -15.89 7.12
N ILE A 376 -10.26 -15.66 6.65
CA ILE A 376 -11.15 -16.78 6.26
C ILE A 376 -10.38 -17.69 5.28
N LEU A 377 -10.28 -18.99 5.57
CA LEU A 377 -9.49 -19.94 4.77
C LEU A 377 -10.04 -20.17 3.37
N SER A 378 -11.16 -19.56 2.97
CA SER A 378 -11.71 -19.64 1.61
C SER A 378 -12.85 -18.62 1.43
N PRO A 379 -12.60 -17.29 1.51
CA PRO A 379 -13.59 -16.27 1.22
C PRO A 379 -14.19 -16.40 -0.17
N ASP A 380 -15.47 -16.04 -0.25
CA ASP A 380 -16.12 -15.76 -1.51
C ASP A 380 -15.37 -14.64 -2.23
N TYR A 381 -15.25 -14.79 -3.55
CA TYR A 381 -14.61 -13.82 -4.39
C TYR A 381 -15.42 -13.57 -5.66
N GLU A 382 -15.33 -12.33 -6.14
CA GLU A 382 -15.83 -11.97 -7.46
C GLU A 382 -14.62 -11.77 -8.37
N GLY A 383 -14.56 -12.57 -9.44
CA GLY A 383 -13.57 -12.37 -10.50
C GLY A 383 -13.82 -11.05 -11.19
N ILE A 384 -12.76 -10.29 -11.44
CA ILE A 384 -12.86 -8.98 -12.09
C ILE A 384 -12.50 -9.16 -13.57
N PRO A 385 -13.30 -8.62 -14.52
CA PRO A 385 -12.99 -8.69 -15.94
C PRO A 385 -11.55 -8.24 -16.24
N ASN A 386 -10.78 -9.09 -16.93
CA ASN A 386 -9.37 -8.90 -17.27
C ASN A 386 -8.42 -8.77 -16.06
N GLY A 387 -8.84 -9.21 -14.86
CA GLY A 387 -7.96 -9.35 -13.71
C GLY A 387 -7.06 -10.58 -13.79
N LEU A 388 -5.92 -10.56 -13.08
CA LEU A 388 -5.02 -11.70 -13.02
C LEU A 388 -5.69 -12.84 -12.23
N ASN A 389 -6.04 -13.92 -12.92
CA ASN A 389 -6.70 -15.08 -12.31
C ASN A 389 -5.66 -16.01 -11.67
N CYS A 390 -5.21 -15.67 -10.47
CA CYS A 390 -4.22 -16.45 -9.70
C CYS A 390 -4.79 -17.71 -9.03
N GLY A 391 -5.64 -18.45 -9.75
CA GLY A 391 -6.25 -19.67 -9.27
C GLY A 391 -7.13 -19.51 -8.03
N VAL A 392 -7.36 -20.62 -7.33
CA VAL A 392 -8.27 -20.75 -6.18
C VAL A 392 -7.60 -20.39 -4.85
N GLY A 393 -6.59 -19.50 -4.87
CA GLY A 393 -5.95 -19.01 -3.66
C GLY A 393 -7.00 -18.64 -2.62
N LYS A 394 -6.85 -19.21 -1.44
CA LYS A 394 -7.89 -19.25 -0.42
C LYS A 394 -8.22 -17.84 0.08
N ASN A 395 -7.23 -17.14 0.62
CA ASN A 395 -7.27 -15.75 1.11
C ASN A 395 -6.24 -14.88 0.37
N SER A 396 -6.00 -13.63 0.78
CA SER A 396 -5.04 -12.73 0.12
C SER A 396 -3.64 -13.34 -0.01
N ALA A 397 -3.06 -13.87 1.08
CA ALA A 397 -1.73 -14.50 1.05
C ALA A 397 -1.67 -15.67 0.07
N GLY A 398 -2.63 -16.61 0.16
CA GLY A 398 -2.67 -17.77 -0.72
C GLY A 398 -2.91 -17.41 -2.19
N ARG A 399 -3.59 -16.30 -2.48
CA ARG A 399 -3.75 -15.80 -3.86
C ARG A 399 -2.47 -15.18 -4.39
N ILE A 400 -1.79 -14.38 -3.58
CA ILE A 400 -0.50 -13.80 -3.96
C ILE A 400 0.49 -14.93 -4.23
N ALA A 401 0.61 -15.89 -3.32
CA ALA A 401 1.44 -17.08 -3.50
C ALA A 401 1.11 -17.82 -4.82
N ALA A 402 -0.17 -18.04 -5.11
CA ALA A 402 -0.59 -18.66 -6.36
C ALA A 402 -0.36 -17.80 -7.63
N CYS A 403 -0.08 -16.49 -7.50
CA CYS A 403 0.30 -15.62 -8.62
C CYS A 403 1.80 -15.64 -8.92
N THR A 404 2.62 -15.92 -7.90
CA THR A 404 4.07 -15.72 -7.92
C THR A 404 4.84 -17.03 -8.10
N GLN A 405 4.13 -18.16 -8.01
CA GLN A 405 4.59 -19.50 -8.34
C GLN A 405 4.18 -19.86 -9.77
#